data_AF-A0A7W5LSJ2-F1
#
_entry.id   AF-A0A7W5LSJ2-F1
#
_cell.length_a   1.000
_cell.length_b   1.000
_cell.length_c   1.000
_cell.angle_alpha   90.00
_cell.angle_beta   90.00
_cell.angle_gamma   90.00
#
_symmetry.space_group_name_H-M   'P 1'
#
loop_
_entity.id
_entity.type
_entity.pdbx_description
1 polymer ?
#
loop_
_entity_poly.entity_id
_entity_poly.type
_entity_poly.pdbx_seq_one_letter_code
_entity_poly.pdbx_strand_id
1 'polypeptide(L)'
;MADPLIAWVVIVLGVTVALAVIAGFVVGTEAARPICLVVLALAAIGATAGIVGGLSRESAAGEIISAALGLLGGVVTYLFYTDTSRGNAVSFSALAFTCSLFLAFIEAANLRVHPDSYVFWRGECARIFSSKDVFESEATAAMVDDSFSKICRAVLNTEEQDLGLPR
;
A
#
# COMPACT_ATOMS: atom_id res chain seq x y z
N MET A 1 -9.69 -8.15 7.19
CA MET A 1 -8.70 -7.38 6.41
C MET A 1 -9.22 -7.31 4.99
N ALA A 2 -9.29 -6.12 4.38
CA ALA A 2 -9.67 -6.03 2.97
C ALA A 2 -8.59 -6.73 2.14
N ASP A 3 -9.01 -7.59 1.22
CA ASP A 3 -8.10 -8.22 0.26
C ASP A 3 -7.43 -7.10 -0.58
N PRO A 4 -6.10 -7.11 -0.80
CA PRO A 4 -5.43 -6.13 -1.64
C PRO A 4 -6.07 -6.01 -3.04
N LEU A 5 -6.68 -7.07 -3.56
CA LEU A 5 -7.43 -7.04 -4.82
C LEU A 5 -8.70 -6.18 -4.71
N ILE A 6 -9.43 -6.27 -3.60
CA ILE A 6 -10.62 -5.45 -3.37
C ILE A 6 -10.21 -3.97 -3.25
N ALA A 7 -9.16 -3.68 -2.47
CA ALA A 7 -8.62 -2.34 -2.35
C ALA A 7 -8.20 -1.77 -3.71
N TRP A 8 -7.52 -2.58 -4.54
CA TRP A 8 -7.12 -2.21 -5.90
C TRP A 8 -8.32 -1.81 -6.75
N VAL A 9 -9.36 -2.66 -6.82
CA VAL A 9 -10.55 -2.41 -7.64
C VAL A 9 -11.26 -1.14 -7.19
N VAL A 10 -11.42 -0.94 -5.87
CA VAL A 10 -12.08 0.24 -5.30
C VAL A 10 -11.32 1.52 -5.63
N ILE A 11 -9.99 1.51 -5.52
CA ILE A 11 -9.16 2.68 -5.81
C ILE A 11 -9.17 3.01 -7.30
N VAL A 12 -8.97 2.01 -8.17
CA VAL A 12 -8.96 2.23 -9.63
C VAL A 12 -10.31 2.76 -10.11
N LEU A 13 -11.41 2.11 -9.73
CA LEU A 13 -12.74 2.55 -10.13
C LEU A 13 -13.11 3.88 -9.50
N GLY A 14 -12.82 4.08 -8.21
CA GLY A 14 -13.13 5.31 -7.49
C GLY A 14 -12.42 6.53 -8.10
N VAL A 15 -11.11 6.42 -8.34
CA VAL A 15 -10.32 7.49 -8.98
C VAL A 15 -10.79 7.74 -10.41
N THR A 16 -11.03 6.67 -11.18
CA THR A 16 -11.48 6.81 -12.58
C THR A 16 -12.84 7.49 -12.67
N VAL A 17 -13.82 7.08 -11.85
CA VAL A 17 -15.16 7.67 -11.84
C VAL A 17 -15.09 9.13 -11.39
N ALA A 18 -14.37 9.43 -10.31
CA ALA A 18 -14.22 10.80 -9.82
C ALA A 18 -13.65 11.73 -10.90
N LEU A 19 -12.61 11.29 -11.60
CA LEU A 19 -11.97 12.10 -12.65
C LEU A 19 -12.77 12.14 -13.94
N ALA A 20 -13.50 11.08 -14.29
CA ALA A 20 -14.41 11.09 -15.43
C ALA A 20 -15.55 12.09 -15.25
N VAL A 21 -16.10 12.21 -14.02
CA VAL A 21 -17.11 13.22 -13.70
C VAL A 21 -16.53 14.63 -13.88
N ILE A 22 -15.34 14.90 -13.31
CA ILE A 22 -14.69 16.22 -13.43
C ILE A 22 -14.36 16.53 -14.90
N ALA A 23 -13.83 15.57 -15.65
CA ALA A 23 -13.52 15.74 -17.07
C ALA A 23 -14.79 16.01 -17.91
N GLY A 24 -15.91 15.35 -17.60
CA GLY A 24 -17.19 15.60 -18.26
C GLY A 24 -17.73 17.01 -18.05
N PHE A 25 -17.51 17.60 -16.87
CA PHE A 25 -17.87 18.99 -16.58
C PHE A 25 -16.95 20.01 -17.26
N VAL A 26 -15.64 19.71 -17.36
CA VAL A 26 -14.63 20.70 -17.81
C VAL A 26 -14.42 20.67 -19.33
N VAL A 27 -14.41 19.49 -19.95
CA VAL A 27 -13.93 19.28 -21.34
C VAL A 27 -15.08 18.99 -22.33
N GLY A 28 -16.28 18.70 -21.82
CA GLY A 28 -17.44 18.31 -22.65
C GLY A 28 -17.40 16.83 -23.07
N THR A 29 -18.56 16.31 -23.50
CA THR A 29 -18.81 14.86 -23.63
C THR A 29 -18.08 14.19 -24.81
N GLU A 30 -17.76 14.93 -25.87
CA GLU A 30 -17.12 14.41 -27.10
C GLU A 30 -15.67 13.94 -26.85
N ALA A 31 -14.90 14.70 -26.06
CA ALA A 31 -13.50 14.38 -25.74
C ALA A 31 -13.35 13.54 -24.45
N ALA A 32 -14.42 13.34 -23.68
CA ALA A 32 -14.38 12.64 -22.40
C ALA A 32 -14.07 11.13 -22.55
N ARG A 33 -14.54 10.49 -23.62
CA ARG A 33 -14.39 9.05 -23.83
C ARG A 33 -12.92 8.59 -23.95
N PRO A 34 -12.07 9.19 -24.83
CA PRO A 34 -10.66 8.81 -24.89
C PRO A 34 -9.90 9.16 -23.62
N ILE A 35 -10.21 10.29 -22.97
CA ILE A 35 -9.58 10.70 -21.70
C ILE A 35 -9.88 9.67 -20.60
N CYS A 36 -11.12 9.17 -20.52
CA CYS A 36 -11.53 8.21 -19.50
C CYS A 36 -10.75 6.88 -19.60
N LEU A 37 -10.48 6.40 -20.82
CA LEU A 37 -9.68 5.19 -21.02
C LEU A 37 -8.23 5.38 -20.58
N VAL A 38 -7.64 6.53 -20.86
CA VAL A 38 -6.26 6.85 -20.44
C VAL A 38 -6.18 6.99 -18.92
N VAL A 39 -7.16 7.66 -18.31
CA VAL A 39 -7.28 7.80 -16.85
C VAL A 39 -7.41 6.43 -16.18
N LEU A 40 -8.25 5.54 -16.71
CA LEU A 40 -8.41 4.18 -16.18
C LEU A 40 -7.08 3.41 -16.23
N ALA A 41 -6.39 3.43 -17.38
CA ALA A 41 -5.12 2.73 -17.55
C ALA A 41 -4.05 3.26 -16.58
N LEU A 42 -3.94 4.58 -16.44
CA LEU A 42 -2.99 5.20 -15.53
C LEU A 42 -3.35 5.00 -14.06
N ALA A 43 -4.64 5.00 -13.72
CA ALA A 43 -5.11 4.67 -12.38
C ALA A 43 -4.78 3.21 -12.02
N ALA A 44 -4.93 2.29 -12.97
CA ALA A 44 -4.54 0.88 -12.80
C ALA A 44 -3.03 0.75 -12.55
N ILE A 45 -2.20 1.39 -13.38
CA ILE A 45 -0.74 1.37 -13.23
C ILE A 45 -0.34 2.00 -11.89
N GLY A 46 -0.86 3.19 -11.57
CA GLY A 46 -0.60 3.86 -10.30
C GLY A 46 -0.98 3.00 -9.10
N ALA A 47 -2.19 2.43 -9.09
CA ALA A 47 -2.64 1.53 -8.03
C ALA A 47 -1.76 0.27 -7.92
N THR A 48 -1.35 -0.36 -9.04
CA THR A 48 -0.43 -1.50 -8.97
C THR A 48 0.92 -1.13 -8.36
N ALA A 49 1.51 -0.01 -8.79
CA ALA A 49 2.77 0.47 -8.24
C ALA A 49 2.64 0.82 -6.75
N GLY A 50 1.51 1.42 -6.36
CA GLY A 50 1.21 1.75 -4.96
C GLY A 50 1.06 0.50 -4.09
N ILE A 51 0.28 -0.50 -4.51
CA ILE A 51 0.12 -1.74 -3.74
C ILE A 51 1.44 -2.48 -3.60
N VAL A 52 2.16 -2.68 -4.70
CA VAL A 52 3.43 -3.40 -4.68
C VAL A 52 4.45 -2.63 -3.83
N GLY A 53 4.50 -1.30 -3.96
CA GLY A 53 5.35 -0.45 -3.15
C GLY A 53 5.02 -0.48 -1.66
N GLY A 54 3.74 -0.43 -1.28
CA GLY A 54 3.30 -0.43 0.11
C GLY A 54 3.45 -1.79 0.81
N LEU A 55 3.29 -2.90 0.06
CA LEU A 55 3.49 -4.24 0.59
C LEU A 55 4.97 -4.64 0.67
N SER A 56 5.84 -4.06 -0.16
CA SER A 56 7.25 -4.46 -0.23
C SER A 56 8.05 -3.98 0.97
N ARG A 57 8.91 -4.88 1.51
CA ARG A 57 9.89 -4.56 2.57
C ARG A 57 11.24 -4.11 2.02
N GLU A 58 11.47 -4.30 0.73
CA GLU A 58 12.77 -4.13 0.09
C GLU A 58 12.85 -2.82 -0.71
N SER A 59 14.08 -2.36 -0.92
CA SER A 59 14.39 -1.19 -1.75
C SER A 59 13.87 -1.29 -3.19
N ALA A 60 13.47 -2.50 -3.65
CA ALA A 60 12.79 -2.74 -4.92
C ALA A 60 11.51 -1.88 -5.10
N ALA A 61 10.86 -1.45 -4.01
CA ALA A 61 9.75 -0.51 -4.08
C ALA A 61 10.15 0.83 -4.72
N GLY A 62 11.39 1.29 -4.46
CA GLY A 62 11.93 2.53 -5.03
C GLY A 62 12.14 2.43 -6.54
N GLU A 63 12.52 1.25 -7.04
CA GLU A 63 12.71 1.01 -8.48
C GLU A 63 11.38 1.01 -9.24
N ILE A 64 10.33 0.39 -8.66
CA ILE A 64 9.00 0.34 -9.28
C ILE A 64 8.37 1.72 -9.36
N ILE A 65 8.45 2.51 -8.28
CA ILE A 65 7.95 3.90 -8.28
C ILE A 65 8.72 4.74 -9.31
N SER A 66 10.04 4.57 -9.39
CA SER A 66 10.87 5.29 -10.37
C SER A 66 10.52 4.90 -11.81
N ALA A 67 10.31 3.61 -12.09
CA ALA A 67 9.88 3.13 -13.40
C ALA A 67 8.49 3.67 -13.78
N ALA A 68 7.56 3.70 -12.83
CA ALA A 68 6.21 4.21 -13.04
C ALA A 68 6.20 5.73 -13.30
N LEU A 69 7.02 6.50 -12.57
CA LEU A 69 7.24 7.93 -12.83
C LEU A 69 7.92 8.19 -14.18
N GLY A 70 8.88 7.35 -14.56
CA GLY A 70 9.54 7.41 -15.87
C GLY A 70 8.56 7.16 -17.02
N LEU A 71 7.67 6.18 -16.87
CA LEU A 71 6.60 5.91 -17.83
C LEU A 71 5.64 7.10 -17.94
N LEU A 72 5.26 7.70 -16.80
CA LEU A 72 4.41 8.90 -16.80
C LEU A 72 5.10 10.08 -17.49
N GLY A 73 6.37 10.32 -17.19
CA GLY A 73 7.18 11.34 -17.87
C GLY A 73 7.22 11.13 -19.38
N GLY A 74 7.46 9.88 -19.83
CA GLY A 74 7.45 9.53 -21.25
C GLY A 74 6.09 9.77 -21.92
N VAL A 75 4.99 9.40 -21.25
CA VAL A 75 3.63 9.65 -21.75
C VAL A 75 3.34 11.14 -21.84
N VAL A 76 3.72 11.93 -20.82
CA VAL A 76 3.61 13.39 -20.82
C VAL A 76 4.37 13.99 -22.00
N THR A 77 5.65 13.63 -22.17
CA THR A 77 6.49 14.15 -23.26
C THR A 77 5.93 13.77 -24.63
N TYR A 78 5.46 12.53 -24.80
CA TYR A 78 4.84 12.08 -26.05
C TYR A 78 3.56 12.86 -26.38
N LEU A 79 2.67 13.06 -25.40
CA LEU A 79 1.43 13.81 -25.59
C LEU A 79 1.69 15.29 -25.90
N PHE A 80 2.65 15.92 -25.21
CA PHE A 80 3.04 17.31 -25.50
C PHE A 80 3.74 17.48 -26.84
N TYR A 81 4.51 16.48 -27.29
CA TYR A 81 5.17 16.50 -28.60
C TYR A 81 4.18 16.32 -29.75
N THR A 82 3.16 15.48 -29.56
CA THR A 82 2.20 15.16 -30.63
C THR A 82 1.14 16.25 -30.81
N ASP A 83 0.62 16.84 -29.73
CA ASP A 83 -0.46 17.83 -29.83
C ASP A 83 -0.60 18.67 -28.53
N THR A 84 -0.11 19.91 -28.56
CA THR A 84 -0.15 20.83 -27.40
C THR A 84 -1.56 21.22 -26.96
N SER A 85 -2.56 21.05 -27.85
CA SER A 85 -3.97 21.31 -27.51
C SER A 85 -4.55 20.32 -26.48
N ARG A 86 -3.85 19.20 -26.24
CA ARG A 86 -4.27 18.13 -25.32
C ARG A 86 -3.76 18.31 -23.88
N GLY A 87 -3.29 19.50 -23.51
CA GLY A 87 -2.73 19.78 -22.17
C GLY A 87 -3.63 19.33 -21.01
N ASN A 88 -4.96 19.49 -21.15
CA ASN A 88 -5.91 19.04 -20.13
C ASN A 88 -5.89 17.52 -19.92
N ALA A 89 -5.77 16.73 -20.98
CA ALA A 89 -5.72 15.27 -20.90
C ALA A 89 -4.48 14.81 -20.13
N VAL A 90 -3.35 15.51 -20.30
CA VAL A 90 -2.10 15.22 -19.59
C VAL A 90 -2.24 15.52 -18.09
N SER A 91 -2.88 16.63 -17.72
CA SER A 91 -3.13 16.96 -16.32
C SER A 91 -4.04 15.94 -15.62
N PHE A 92 -5.14 15.52 -16.27
CA PHE A 92 -6.02 14.47 -15.73
C PHE A 92 -5.31 13.13 -15.58
N SER A 93 -4.45 12.79 -16.55
CA SER A 93 -3.63 11.59 -16.57
C SER A 93 -2.64 11.55 -15.39
N ALA A 94 -1.91 12.64 -15.19
CA ALA A 94 -0.96 12.77 -14.09
C ALA A 94 -1.66 12.70 -12.73
N LEU A 95 -2.81 13.34 -12.61
CA LEU A 95 -3.60 13.35 -11.37
C LEU A 95 -4.19 11.96 -11.07
N ALA A 96 -4.70 11.25 -12.07
CA ALA A 96 -5.19 9.88 -11.94
C ALA A 96 -4.12 8.93 -11.41
N PHE A 97 -2.94 8.97 -12.02
CA PHE A 97 -1.81 8.16 -11.60
C PHE A 97 -1.37 8.51 -10.17
N THR A 98 -1.24 9.80 -9.85
CA THR A 98 -0.73 10.24 -8.54
C THR A 98 -1.71 9.87 -7.42
N CYS A 99 -3.01 10.12 -7.60
CA CYS A 99 -4.02 9.78 -6.61
C CYS A 99 -4.13 8.26 -6.39
N SER A 100 -4.17 7.48 -7.47
CA SER A 100 -4.25 6.02 -7.37
C SER A 100 -3.02 5.41 -6.70
N LEU A 101 -1.81 5.87 -7.06
CA LEU A 101 -0.57 5.43 -6.44
C LEU A 101 -0.55 5.74 -4.94
N PHE A 102 -0.89 6.96 -4.56
CA PHE A 102 -0.84 7.39 -3.16
C PHE A 102 -1.84 6.64 -2.28
N LEU A 103 -3.09 6.52 -2.73
CA LEU A 103 -4.13 5.80 -1.98
C LEU A 103 -3.80 4.31 -1.85
N ALA A 104 -3.35 3.69 -2.94
CA ALA A 104 -2.97 2.28 -2.95
C ALA A 104 -1.76 2.01 -2.06
N PHE A 105 -0.78 2.92 -2.04
CA PHE A 105 0.39 2.82 -1.19
C PHE A 105 0.03 2.87 0.29
N ILE A 106 -0.80 3.83 0.71
CA ILE A 106 -1.22 3.94 2.12
C ILE A 106 -1.99 2.72 2.57
N GLU A 107 -2.94 2.25 1.75
CA GLU A 107 -3.75 1.08 2.11
C GLU A 107 -2.88 -0.18 2.22
N ALA A 108 -1.97 -0.39 1.26
CA ALA A 108 -1.02 -1.49 1.31
C ALA A 108 -0.05 -1.39 2.50
N ALA A 109 0.43 -0.19 2.82
CA ALA A 109 1.28 0.03 3.99
C ALA A 109 0.54 -0.27 5.30
N ASN A 110 -0.74 0.10 5.41
CA ASN A 110 -1.58 -0.22 6.56
C ASN A 110 -1.76 -1.73 6.73
N LEU A 111 -1.97 -2.47 5.63
CA LEU A 111 -2.06 -3.94 5.66
C LEU A 111 -0.75 -4.58 6.18
N ARG A 112 0.39 -3.91 5.99
CA ARG A 112 1.70 -4.39 6.45
C ARG A 112 1.97 -4.13 7.94
N VAL A 113 1.31 -3.16 8.58
CA VAL A 113 1.55 -2.82 9.99
C VAL A 113 1.32 -4.01 10.92
N HIS A 114 0.27 -4.80 10.68
CA HIS A 114 -0.05 -5.97 11.51
C HIS A 114 1.01 -7.08 11.45
N PRO A 115 1.39 -7.61 10.27
CA PRO A 115 2.42 -8.66 10.19
C PRO A 115 3.81 -8.17 10.63
N ASP A 116 4.17 -6.89 10.39
CA ASP A 116 5.46 -6.34 10.85
C ASP A 116 5.48 -6.25 12.39
N SER A 117 4.40 -5.76 13.00
CA SER A 117 4.27 -5.70 14.46
C SER A 117 4.30 -7.09 15.09
N TYR A 118 3.64 -8.06 14.47
CA TYR A 118 3.63 -9.45 14.92
C TYR A 118 5.03 -10.07 14.91
N VAL A 119 5.77 -9.95 13.79
CA VAL A 119 7.14 -10.48 13.68
C VAL A 119 8.07 -9.81 14.69
N PHE A 120 7.94 -8.49 14.87
CA PHE A 120 8.71 -7.74 15.86
C PHE A 120 8.46 -8.24 17.28
N TRP A 121 7.20 -8.30 17.72
CA TRP A 121 6.84 -8.74 19.07
C TRP A 121 7.22 -10.20 19.32
N ARG A 122 7.09 -11.07 18.31
CA ARG A 122 7.56 -12.46 18.42
C ARG A 122 9.05 -12.55 18.67
N GLY A 123 9.86 -11.80 17.91
CA GLY A 123 11.32 -11.76 18.10
C GLY A 123 11.70 -11.23 19.48
N GLU A 124 11.01 -10.20 19.96
CA GLU A 124 11.28 -9.59 21.25
C GLU A 124 10.87 -10.51 22.42
N CYS A 125 9.71 -11.17 22.33
CA CYS A 125 9.30 -12.19 23.31
C CYS A 125 10.30 -13.35 23.34
N ALA A 126 10.73 -13.86 22.18
CA ALA A 126 11.75 -14.90 22.12
C ALA A 126 13.05 -14.46 22.81
N ARG A 127 13.52 -13.23 22.53
CA ARG A 127 14.73 -12.64 23.12
C ARG A 127 14.63 -12.52 24.65
N ILE A 128 13.51 -12.01 25.16
CA ILE A 128 13.29 -11.80 26.60
C ILE A 128 13.23 -13.15 27.33
N PHE A 129 12.47 -14.11 26.81
CA PHE A 129 12.29 -15.42 27.47
C PHE A 129 13.46 -16.40 27.25
N SER A 130 14.35 -16.15 26.28
CA SER A 130 15.58 -16.93 26.10
C SER A 130 16.80 -16.37 26.84
N SER A 131 16.70 -15.16 27.37
CA SER A 131 17.79 -14.46 28.06
C SER A 131 18.01 -15.04 29.46
N LYS A 132 19.22 -15.53 29.74
CA LYS A 132 19.57 -16.04 31.09
C LYS A 132 19.58 -14.92 32.14
N ASP A 133 20.07 -13.75 31.75
CA ASP A 133 20.28 -12.59 32.62
C ASP A 133 18.97 -12.05 33.22
N VAL A 134 17.85 -12.24 32.51
CA VAL A 134 16.52 -11.78 32.95
C VAL A 134 15.98 -12.63 34.11
N PHE A 135 16.39 -13.90 34.20
CA PHE A 135 15.91 -14.85 35.21
C PHE A 135 16.88 -15.06 36.37
N GLU A 136 18.03 -14.37 36.40
CA GLU A 136 18.97 -14.44 37.54
C GLU A 136 18.42 -13.73 38.79
N SER A 137 17.55 -12.74 38.62
CA SER A 137 16.92 -11.99 39.70
C SER A 137 15.41 -12.26 39.73
N GLU A 138 14.92 -12.78 40.85
CA GLU A 138 13.49 -13.09 41.07
C GLU A 138 12.60 -11.85 40.89
N ALA A 139 13.10 -10.67 41.27
CA ALA A 139 12.39 -9.40 41.09
C ALA A 139 12.26 -8.99 39.62
N THR A 140 13.30 -9.23 38.82
CA THR A 140 13.30 -8.92 37.38
C THR A 140 12.41 -9.88 36.61
N ALA A 141 12.44 -11.17 36.97
CA ALA A 141 11.58 -12.19 36.39
C ALA A 141 10.08 -11.88 36.64
N ALA A 142 9.72 -11.47 37.86
CA ALA A 142 8.34 -11.11 38.20
C ALA A 142 7.84 -9.88 37.44
N MET A 143 8.68 -8.83 37.29
CA MET A 143 8.31 -7.64 36.51
C MET A 143 8.13 -7.97 35.02
N VAL A 144 8.98 -8.82 34.47
CA VAL A 144 8.91 -9.23 33.06
C VAL A 144 7.67 -10.08 32.81
N ASP A 145 7.35 -11.02 33.71
CA ASP A 145 6.16 -11.85 33.57
C ASP A 145 4.86 -11.03 33.69
N ASP A 146 4.77 -10.08 34.62
CA ASP A 146 3.56 -9.23 34.74
C ASP A 146 3.39 -8.28 33.53
N SER A 147 4.49 -7.68 33.06
CA SER A 147 4.43 -6.68 31.99
C SER A 147 4.28 -7.29 30.59
N PHE A 148 5.00 -8.38 30.32
CA PHE A 148 5.11 -8.92 28.96
C PHE A 148 4.34 -10.21 28.74
N SER A 149 3.96 -10.97 29.79
CA SER A 149 3.30 -12.26 29.57
C SER A 149 1.93 -12.14 28.89
N LYS A 150 1.19 -11.05 29.12
CA LYS A 150 -0.10 -10.81 28.45
C LYS A 150 0.09 -10.58 26.95
N ILE A 151 1.07 -9.77 26.58
CA ILE A 151 1.38 -9.45 25.18
C ILE A 151 1.95 -10.69 24.48
N CYS A 152 2.92 -11.38 25.09
CA CYS A 152 3.55 -12.55 24.50
C CYS A 152 2.56 -13.74 24.38
N ARG A 153 1.66 -13.94 25.34
CA ARG A 153 0.59 -14.95 25.22
C ARG A 153 -0.40 -14.60 24.10
N ALA A 154 -0.78 -13.34 23.95
CA ALA A 154 -1.65 -12.92 22.86
C ALA A 154 -0.99 -13.18 21.49
N VAL A 155 0.30 -12.88 21.35
CA VAL A 155 1.07 -13.15 20.12
C VAL A 155 1.15 -14.66 19.84
N LEU A 156 1.52 -15.48 20.83
CA LEU A 156 1.64 -16.94 20.66
C LEU A 156 0.30 -17.63 20.35
N ASN A 157 -0.79 -17.21 21.00
CA ASN A 157 -2.13 -17.75 20.74
C ASN A 157 -2.63 -17.43 19.32
N THR A 158 -2.19 -16.30 18.75
CA THR A 158 -2.50 -15.94 17.36
C THR A 158 -1.78 -16.90 16.40
N GLU A 159 -0.55 -17.32 16.72
CA GLU A 159 0.20 -18.31 15.94
C GLU A 159 -0.47 -19.69 15.92
N GLU A 160 -0.98 -20.15 17.07
CA GLU A 160 -1.71 -21.43 17.15
C GLU A 160 -2.98 -21.42 16.28
N GLN A 161 -3.71 -20.31 16.27
CA GLN A 161 -4.89 -20.14 15.42
C GLN A 161 -4.55 -20.16 13.93
N ASP A 162 -3.48 -19.47 13.53
CA ASP A 162 -3.05 -19.41 12.12
C ASP A 162 -2.45 -20.73 11.62
N LEU A 163 -1.80 -21.51 12.50
CA LEU A 163 -1.21 -22.81 12.17
C LEU A 163 -2.19 -23.99 12.30
N GLY A 164 -3.41 -23.75 12.81
CA GLY A 164 -4.41 -24.80 13.01
C GLY A 164 -3.97 -25.87 14.03
N LEU A 165 -3.13 -25.51 14.99
CA LEU A 165 -2.66 -26.44 16.01
C LEU A 165 -3.77 -26.67 17.05
N PRO A 166 -4.00 -27.93 17.48
CA PRO A 166 -5.00 -28.23 18.50
C PRO A 166 -4.58 -27.67 19.86
N ARG A 167 -5.53 -27.04 20.56
CA ARG A 167 -5.41 -26.54 21.94
C ARG A 167 -5.28 -27.65 22.97
#